data_AF-A0A4U7ETS4-F1
#
_entry.id   AF-A0A4U7ETS4-F1
#
_cell.length_a   1.000
_cell.length_b   1.000
_cell.length_c   1.000
_cell.angle_alpha   90.00
_cell.angle_beta   90.00
_cell.angle_gamma   90.00
#
_symmetry.space_group_name_H-M   'P 1'
#
loop_
_entity.id
_entity.type
_entity.pdbx_description
1 polymer ?
#
loop_
_entity_poly.entity_id
_entity_poly.type
_entity_poly.pdbx_seq_one_letter_code
_entity_poly.pdbx_strand_id
1 'polypeptide(L)'
;MTANSSGNPDIVNPEMKLEDVREGIDANTCEGRGRETASGRGYNAERLANAIFSELGLINRWSVQPHVDAYIRGEVPYYIEVKSCVNRYQSSNKELGRYGQFRIWWPHHNRLQAENSVYDSRTAIYFFVVYAVIDGIEKEVGKLIVPVEKIDDVLDRWSLEDHVTMGEQRCRQISWHLLLKRLGVSIDEFKSEDIIDLTDE
;
A
#
# COMPACT_ATOMS: atom_id res chain seq x y z
N MET A 1 -32.05 10.82 16.62
CA MET A 1 -30.98 11.31 15.74
C MET A 1 -29.87 10.27 15.81
N THR A 2 -29.76 9.42 14.80
CA THR A 2 -28.64 8.48 14.67
C THR A 2 -27.51 9.23 13.99
N ALA A 3 -26.48 9.60 14.76
CA ALA A 3 -25.24 10.09 14.18
C ALA A 3 -24.60 8.90 13.45
N ASN A 4 -24.63 8.92 12.12
CA ASN A 4 -23.74 8.10 11.32
C ASN A 4 -22.34 8.71 11.47
N SER A 5 -21.59 8.22 12.44
CA SER A 5 -20.14 8.36 12.43
C SER A 5 -19.58 7.26 11.52
N SER A 6 -19.65 7.44 10.20
CA SER A 6 -18.74 6.71 9.32
C SER A 6 -17.35 7.26 9.60
N GLY A 7 -16.65 6.64 10.56
CA GLY A 7 -15.34 7.07 11.01
C GLY A 7 -14.30 6.67 9.99
N ASN A 8 -14.20 7.40 8.89
CA ASN A 8 -13.24 7.18 7.81
C ASN A 8 -11.83 7.60 8.26
N PRO A 9 -10.76 7.07 7.66
CA PRO A 9 -9.41 7.47 8.03
C PRO A 9 -9.16 8.94 7.64
N ASP A 10 -8.77 9.77 8.60
CA ASP A 10 -8.41 11.15 8.32
C ASP A 10 -7.12 11.22 7.48
N ILE A 11 -7.25 11.49 6.18
CA ILE A 11 -6.12 11.80 5.30
C ILE A 11 -5.67 13.24 5.57
N VAL A 12 -4.45 13.42 6.07
CA VAL A 12 -3.96 14.73 6.52
C VAL A 12 -3.15 15.47 5.45
N ASN A 13 -2.25 14.76 4.77
CA ASN A 13 -1.35 15.33 3.74
C ASN A 13 -1.48 14.54 2.41
N PRO A 14 -2.64 14.62 1.71
CA PRO A 14 -2.89 13.86 0.48
C PRO A 14 -1.87 14.13 -0.64
N GLU A 15 -1.33 15.35 -0.68
CA GLU A 15 -0.40 15.84 -1.69
C GLU A 15 1.02 15.28 -1.56
N MET A 16 1.39 14.73 -0.38
CA MET A 16 2.71 14.11 -0.18
C MET A 16 2.96 13.02 -1.22
N LYS A 17 4.12 13.06 -1.86
CA LYS A 17 4.54 12.12 -2.89
C LYS A 17 5.67 11.23 -2.41
N LEU A 18 5.85 10.10 -3.10
CA LEU A 18 6.98 9.19 -2.86
C LEU A 18 8.34 9.91 -2.95
N GLU A 19 8.45 10.95 -3.77
CA GLU A 19 9.64 11.78 -3.92
C GLU A 19 10.00 12.52 -2.63
N ASP A 20 9.01 13.06 -1.93
CA ASP A 20 9.22 13.88 -0.73
C ASP A 20 9.82 13.06 0.43
N VAL A 21 9.40 11.79 0.55
CA VAL A 21 9.92 10.90 1.59
C VAL A 21 11.31 10.35 1.29
N ARG A 22 11.81 10.54 0.07
CA ARG A 22 13.14 10.09 -0.38
C ARG A 22 14.26 11.10 -0.15
N GLU A 23 13.94 12.37 0.05
CA GLU A 23 14.96 13.43 0.19
C GLU A 23 15.57 13.49 1.61
N GLY A 24 15.10 12.68 2.56
CA GLY A 24 15.67 12.57 3.89
C GLY A 24 17.04 11.88 3.95
N ILE A 25 17.86 12.26 4.95
CA ILE A 25 19.09 11.53 5.30
C ILE A 25 18.69 10.08 5.63
N ASP A 26 19.38 9.10 5.04
CA ASP A 26 19.11 7.66 5.16
C ASP A 26 17.74 7.18 4.61
N ALA A 27 17.08 7.97 3.76
CA ALA A 27 15.76 7.63 3.23
C ALA A 27 15.72 6.34 2.41
N ASN A 28 16.78 6.02 1.68
CA ASN A 28 16.86 4.82 0.84
C ASN A 28 17.45 3.60 1.57
N THR A 29 17.76 3.72 2.86
CA THR A 29 18.29 2.61 3.67
C THR A 29 17.14 1.80 4.28
N CYS A 30 17.17 0.48 4.07
CA CYS A 30 16.22 -0.44 4.69
C CYS A 30 16.52 -0.61 6.19
N GLU A 31 15.52 -0.39 7.07
CA GLU A 31 15.71 -0.44 8.53
C GLU A 31 14.65 -1.29 9.27
N GLY A 32 15.00 -1.90 10.41
CA GLY A 32 14.07 -2.69 11.22
C GLY A 32 13.66 -4.05 10.61
N ARG A 33 12.44 -4.53 10.92
CA ARG A 33 11.92 -5.86 10.50
C ARG A 33 11.78 -5.91 8.98
N GLY A 34 12.31 -6.95 8.36
CA GLY A 34 12.26 -7.16 6.90
C GLY A 34 13.41 -6.54 6.11
N ARG A 35 14.33 -5.79 6.74
CA ARG A 35 15.42 -5.06 6.05
C ARG A 35 16.31 -5.91 5.14
N GLU A 36 16.46 -7.20 5.45
CA GLU A 36 17.32 -8.14 4.72
C GLU A 36 16.67 -8.65 3.43
N THR A 37 15.35 -8.47 3.28
CA THR A 37 14.57 -8.99 2.15
C THR A 37 13.73 -7.92 1.45
N ALA A 38 13.48 -6.79 2.09
CA ALA A 38 12.73 -5.68 1.53
C ALA A 38 13.64 -4.76 0.71
N SER A 39 13.15 -4.36 -0.47
CA SER A 39 13.78 -3.29 -1.25
C SER A 39 13.54 -1.94 -0.60
N GLY A 40 14.47 -0.99 -0.73
CA GLY A 40 14.29 0.40 -0.24
C GLY A 40 13.02 1.09 -0.75
N ARG A 41 12.44 0.56 -1.83
CA ARG A 41 11.19 1.00 -2.45
C ARG A 41 9.94 0.65 -1.62
N GLY A 42 9.95 -0.50 -0.97
CA GLY A 42 8.91 -0.88 -0.01
C GLY A 42 8.95 0.07 1.18
N TYR A 43 10.16 0.33 1.68
CA TYR A 43 10.41 1.27 2.78
C TYR A 43 9.89 2.68 2.53
N ASN A 44 10.14 3.24 1.35
CA ASN A 44 9.65 4.57 1.00
C ASN A 44 8.12 4.62 0.94
N ALA A 45 7.48 3.56 0.46
CA ALA A 45 6.01 3.47 0.46
C ALA A 45 5.44 3.45 1.88
N GLU A 46 6.08 2.75 2.83
CA GLU A 46 5.64 2.74 4.24
C GLU A 46 5.80 4.11 4.89
N ARG A 47 6.91 4.80 4.63
CA ARG A 47 7.14 6.18 5.10
C ARG A 47 6.11 7.14 4.51
N LEU A 48 5.82 7.02 3.22
CA LEU A 48 4.80 7.80 2.53
C LEU A 48 3.43 7.61 3.18
N ALA A 49 3.01 6.36 3.40
CA ALA A 49 1.75 6.08 4.08
C ALA A 49 1.69 6.74 5.47
N ASN A 50 2.74 6.60 6.29
CA ASN A 50 2.79 7.25 7.60
C ASN A 50 2.70 8.79 7.50
N ALA A 51 3.39 9.39 6.53
CA ALA A 51 3.44 10.84 6.39
C ALA A 51 2.09 11.42 5.93
N ILE A 52 1.36 10.73 5.03
CA ILE A 52 0.02 11.11 4.58
C ILE A 52 -0.99 11.17 5.74
N PHE A 53 -0.88 10.26 6.70
CA PHE A 53 -1.79 10.19 7.85
C PHE A 53 -1.27 10.90 9.11
N SER A 54 -0.10 11.55 9.05
CA SER A 54 0.51 12.21 10.21
C SER A 54 0.17 13.70 10.23
N GLU A 55 -0.52 14.17 11.26
CA GLU A 55 -0.69 15.61 11.53
C GLU A 55 0.64 16.36 11.68
N LEU A 56 1.68 15.66 12.12
CA LEU A 56 3.01 16.21 12.31
C LEU A 56 3.89 16.10 11.05
N GLY A 57 3.37 15.54 9.95
CA GLY A 57 4.12 15.30 8.73
C GLY A 57 5.32 14.37 8.93
N LEU A 58 5.25 13.45 9.89
CA LEU A 58 6.40 12.61 10.25
C LEU A 58 6.69 11.58 9.16
N ILE A 59 7.89 11.66 8.59
CA ILE A 59 8.41 10.70 7.63
C ILE A 59 9.18 9.62 8.40
N ASN A 60 8.44 8.71 9.04
CA ASN A 60 9.02 7.57 9.75
C ASN A 60 8.33 6.26 9.37
N ARG A 61 8.97 5.14 9.71
CA ARG A 61 8.36 3.82 9.59
C ARG A 61 7.63 3.49 10.88
N TRP A 62 6.45 2.88 10.76
CA TRP A 62 5.78 2.25 11.88
C TRP A 62 5.27 0.87 11.50
N SER A 63 5.87 -0.20 12.04
CA SER A 63 5.35 -1.55 11.83
C SER A 63 5.34 -2.31 13.14
N VAL A 64 4.14 -2.68 13.59
CA VAL A 64 3.93 -3.47 14.81
C VAL A 64 3.79 -4.95 14.47
N GLN A 65 3.22 -5.27 13.32
CA GLN A 65 2.99 -6.63 12.84
C GLN A 65 3.49 -6.82 11.40
N PRO A 66 3.74 -8.06 10.95
CA PRO A 66 4.18 -8.32 9.57
C PRO A 66 3.16 -7.94 8.47
N HIS A 67 1.94 -7.58 8.86
CA HIS A 67 0.79 -7.28 8.00
C HIS A 67 0.18 -5.90 8.35
N VAL A 68 0.94 -5.06 9.05
CA VAL A 68 0.56 -3.69 9.43
C VAL A 68 1.82 -2.82 9.36
N ASP A 69 1.82 -1.93 8.39
CA ASP A 69 2.94 -1.09 7.96
C ASP A 69 2.74 0.40 8.28
N ALA A 70 1.52 0.79 8.68
CA ALA A 70 1.21 2.07 9.28
C ALA A 70 -0.06 1.97 10.16
N TYR A 71 -0.28 2.97 10.99
CA TYR A 71 -1.46 3.04 11.87
C TYR A 71 -1.90 4.48 12.08
N ILE A 72 -3.19 4.69 11.91
CA ILE A 72 -3.84 5.98 12.14
C ILE A 72 -4.44 5.95 13.54
N ARG A 73 -4.07 6.93 14.34
CA ARG A 73 -4.70 7.19 15.64
C ARG A 73 -5.93 8.04 15.42
N GLY A 74 -7.03 7.68 16.05
CA GLY A 74 -8.28 8.43 15.99
C GLY A 74 -9.30 7.86 16.95
N GLU A 75 -10.51 8.42 16.92
CA GLU A 75 -11.67 7.83 17.61
C GLU A 75 -11.97 6.42 17.09
N VAL A 76 -11.81 6.23 15.78
CA VAL A 76 -11.72 4.93 15.12
C VAL A 76 -10.30 4.76 14.58
N PRO A 77 -9.50 3.84 15.14
CA PRO A 77 -8.14 3.63 14.65
C PRO A 77 -8.14 2.82 13.35
N TYR A 78 -7.14 3.03 12.50
CA TYR A 78 -6.97 2.26 11.27
C TYR A 78 -5.62 1.55 11.19
N TYR A 79 -5.64 0.32 10.67
CA TYR A 79 -4.46 -0.51 10.39
C TYR A 79 -4.22 -0.57 8.90
N ILE A 80 -2.98 -0.28 8.48
CA ILE A 80 -2.66 -0.11 7.07
C ILE A 80 -1.66 -1.16 6.63
N GLU A 81 -1.98 -1.92 5.59
CA GLU A 81 -1.03 -2.76 4.87
C GLU A 81 -0.58 -2.04 3.60
N VAL A 82 0.73 -1.81 3.47
CA VAL A 82 1.28 -1.02 2.37
C VAL A 82 1.75 -1.93 1.24
N LYS A 83 1.45 -1.53 0.00
CA LYS A 83 1.80 -2.30 -1.20
C LYS A 83 2.32 -1.35 -2.27
N SER A 84 3.54 -1.59 -2.75
CA SER A 84 4.12 -0.79 -3.83
C SER A 84 4.52 -1.65 -5.02
N CYS A 85 4.45 -1.08 -6.22
CA CYS A 85 4.99 -1.70 -7.43
C CYS A 85 5.47 -0.67 -8.45
N VAL A 86 6.35 -1.09 -9.36
CA VAL A 86 6.75 -0.27 -10.52
C VAL A 86 5.59 -0.09 -11.50
N ASN A 87 5.57 0.99 -12.27
CA ASN A 87 4.60 1.20 -13.34
C ASN A 87 4.68 0.08 -14.39
N ARG A 88 5.90 -0.19 -14.86
CA ARG A 88 6.25 -1.22 -15.84
C ARG A 88 7.52 -1.93 -15.43
N TYR A 89 7.56 -3.25 -15.58
CA TYR A 89 8.82 -3.96 -15.55
C TYR A 89 9.58 -3.67 -16.85
N GLN A 90 10.84 -3.29 -16.76
CA GLN A 90 11.71 -3.17 -17.92
C GLN A 90 12.43 -4.49 -18.15
N SER A 91 12.54 -4.90 -19.40
CA SER A 91 13.45 -5.98 -19.79
C SER A 91 14.90 -5.50 -19.81
N SER A 92 15.85 -6.42 -19.91
CA SER A 92 17.29 -6.14 -19.96
C SER A 92 17.72 -5.22 -21.11
N ASN A 93 16.91 -5.13 -22.17
CA ASN A 93 17.09 -4.24 -23.33
C ASN A 93 16.36 -2.89 -23.19
N LYS A 94 15.86 -2.54 -22.00
CA LYS A 94 15.12 -1.29 -21.69
C LYS A 94 13.78 -1.12 -22.40
N GLU A 95 13.24 -2.18 -23.02
CA GLU A 95 11.88 -2.16 -23.54
C GLU A 95 10.85 -2.16 -22.40
N LEU A 96 9.72 -1.47 -22.60
CA LEU A 96 8.63 -1.46 -21.63
C LEU A 96 7.92 -2.82 -21.64
N GLY A 97 8.07 -3.55 -20.55
CA GLY A 97 7.43 -4.85 -20.35
C GLY A 97 6.04 -4.77 -19.73
N ARG A 98 5.65 -5.85 -19.06
CA ARG A 98 4.34 -5.97 -18.39
C ARG A 98 4.16 -4.92 -17.29
N TYR A 99 2.91 -4.59 -16.98
CA TYR A 99 2.59 -3.75 -15.81
C TYR A 99 3.16 -4.34 -14.53
N GLY A 100 3.56 -3.47 -13.60
CA GLY A 100 3.89 -3.87 -12.24
C GLY A 100 2.77 -4.64 -11.58
N GLN A 101 3.15 -5.50 -10.64
CA GLN A 101 2.20 -6.29 -9.89
C GLN A 101 2.38 -6.05 -8.40
N PHE A 102 1.27 -5.86 -7.71
CA PHE A 102 1.22 -5.96 -6.27
C PHE A 102 1.22 -7.43 -5.88
N ARG A 103 1.94 -7.75 -4.80
CA ARG A 103 1.92 -9.07 -4.19
C ARG A 103 1.22 -8.98 -2.84
N ILE A 104 0.10 -9.69 -2.71
CA ILE A 104 -0.68 -9.76 -1.49
C ILE A 104 -0.54 -11.17 -0.93
N TRP A 105 -0.14 -11.29 0.32
CA TRP A 105 0.03 -12.59 0.99
C TRP A 105 -1.27 -12.99 1.66
N TRP A 106 -1.73 -14.20 1.35
CA TRP A 106 -2.94 -14.77 1.94
C TRP A 106 -2.97 -14.75 3.48
N PRO A 107 -1.90 -15.17 4.20
CA PRO A 107 -1.92 -15.12 5.66
C PRO A 107 -2.01 -13.71 6.23
N HIS A 108 -1.55 -12.68 5.49
CA HIS A 108 -1.65 -11.28 5.93
C HIS A 108 -3.06 -10.76 5.69
N HIS A 109 -3.58 -10.96 4.48
CA HIS A 109 -4.94 -10.57 4.11
C HIS A 109 -5.99 -11.15 5.06
N ASN A 110 -5.92 -12.44 5.36
CA ASN A 110 -6.85 -13.09 6.29
C ASN A 110 -6.81 -12.52 7.72
N ARG A 111 -5.65 -12.04 8.19
CA ARG A 111 -5.55 -11.45 9.52
C ARG A 111 -6.19 -10.07 9.60
N LEU A 112 -6.16 -9.34 8.50
CA LEU A 112 -6.81 -8.04 8.35
C LEU A 112 -8.31 -8.18 8.10
N GLN A 113 -8.76 -9.30 7.51
CA GLN A 113 -10.18 -9.56 7.29
C GLN A 113 -10.89 -10.11 8.53
N ALA A 114 -10.20 -10.87 9.38
CA ALA A 114 -10.86 -11.63 10.44
C ALA A 114 -11.61 -10.73 11.44
N GLU A 115 -12.93 -10.92 11.56
CA GLU A 115 -13.84 -10.15 12.43
C GLU A 115 -13.46 -10.19 13.93
N ASN A 116 -12.76 -11.25 14.37
CA ASN A 116 -12.28 -11.41 15.76
C ASN A 116 -10.82 -10.96 15.94
N SER A 117 -10.22 -10.37 14.91
CA SER A 117 -8.90 -9.76 14.97
C SER A 117 -9.01 -8.40 15.65
N VAL A 118 -7.98 -8.00 16.38
CA VAL A 118 -7.82 -6.59 16.79
C VAL A 118 -7.64 -5.65 15.60
N TYR A 119 -7.48 -6.22 14.39
CA TYR A 119 -7.34 -5.56 13.10
C TYR A 119 -8.62 -5.70 12.23
N ASP A 120 -9.81 -5.76 12.85
CA ASP A 120 -11.12 -5.96 12.20
C ASP A 120 -11.22 -5.23 10.84
N SER A 121 -11.83 -5.89 9.84
CA SER A 121 -11.91 -5.47 8.43
C SER A 121 -12.48 -4.06 8.25
N ARG A 122 -13.33 -3.63 9.17
CA ARG A 122 -13.90 -2.28 9.26
C ARG A 122 -12.88 -1.17 9.53
N THR A 123 -11.71 -1.53 10.03
CA THR A 123 -10.61 -0.62 10.40
C THR A 123 -9.32 -0.94 9.67
N ALA A 124 -9.32 -1.94 8.79
CA ALA A 124 -8.15 -2.34 8.05
C ALA A 124 -8.25 -1.87 6.60
N ILE A 125 -7.21 -1.19 6.14
CA ILE A 125 -7.12 -0.65 4.78
C ILE A 125 -5.82 -1.09 4.11
N TYR A 126 -5.85 -1.16 2.78
CA TYR A 126 -4.65 -1.21 1.98
C TYR A 126 -4.29 0.19 1.48
N PHE A 127 -2.99 0.49 1.52
CA PHE A 127 -2.42 1.64 0.83
C PHE A 127 -1.59 1.14 -0.35
N PHE A 128 -2.03 1.41 -1.58
CA PHE A 128 -1.29 1.05 -2.78
C PHE A 128 -0.60 2.27 -3.39
N VAL A 129 0.67 2.12 -3.77
CA VAL A 129 1.41 3.15 -4.52
C VAL A 129 2.11 2.56 -5.74
N VAL A 130 1.97 3.23 -6.88
CA VAL A 130 2.66 2.90 -8.12
C VAL A 130 3.72 3.95 -8.38
N TYR A 131 4.94 3.54 -8.75
CA TYR A 131 6.01 4.47 -9.08
C TYR A 131 6.69 4.10 -10.40
N ALA A 132 7.23 5.10 -11.10
CA ALA A 132 8.11 4.91 -12.25
C ALA A 132 9.56 5.18 -11.84
N VAL A 133 10.52 4.52 -12.47
CA VAL A 133 11.95 4.84 -12.31
C VAL A 133 12.39 5.62 -13.54
N ILE A 134 12.61 6.92 -13.38
CA ILE A 134 13.04 7.85 -14.43
C ILE A 134 14.41 8.36 -14.05
N ASP A 135 15.42 8.11 -14.89
CA ASP A 135 16.82 8.48 -14.64
C ASP A 135 17.38 7.97 -13.29
N GLY A 136 16.93 6.77 -12.88
CA GLY A 136 17.30 6.17 -11.60
C GLY A 136 16.54 6.73 -10.39
N ILE A 137 15.60 7.66 -10.61
CA ILE A 137 14.79 8.29 -9.58
C ILE A 137 13.38 7.69 -9.63
N GLU A 138 12.94 7.15 -8.50
CA GLU A 138 11.55 6.74 -8.28
C GLU A 138 10.66 7.97 -8.19
N LYS A 139 9.66 8.02 -9.07
CA LYS A 139 8.63 9.05 -9.13
C LYS A 139 7.26 8.44 -8.98
N GLU A 140 6.42 9.02 -8.13
CA GLU A 140 5.05 8.54 -7.95
C GLU A 140 4.28 8.63 -9.28
N VAL A 141 3.51 7.59 -9.58
CA VAL A 141 2.53 7.57 -10.68
C VAL A 141 1.13 7.76 -10.16
N GLY A 142 0.84 7.28 -8.95
CA GLY A 142 -0.44 7.43 -8.28
C GLY A 142 -0.49 6.58 -7.02
N LYS A 143 -1.45 6.88 -6.15
CA LYS A 143 -1.70 6.16 -4.90
C LYS A 143 -3.19 6.07 -4.59
N LEU A 144 -3.58 5.00 -3.91
CA LEU A 144 -4.96 4.76 -3.52
C LEU A 144 -5.05 4.12 -2.14
N ILE A 145 -6.14 4.39 -1.43
CA ILE A 145 -6.53 3.69 -0.22
C ILE A 145 -7.86 2.99 -0.41
N VAL A 146 -7.96 1.79 0.15
CA VAL A 146 -9.09 0.91 -0.08
C VAL A 146 -9.32 -0.01 1.12
N PRO A 147 -10.57 -0.17 1.59
CA PRO A 147 -10.92 -1.13 2.62
C PRO A 147 -10.49 -2.55 2.27
N VAL A 148 -10.07 -3.31 3.29
CA VAL A 148 -9.69 -4.72 3.11
C VAL A 148 -10.85 -5.55 2.54
N GLU A 149 -12.10 -5.24 2.89
CA GLU A 149 -13.30 -5.90 2.39
C GLU A 149 -13.44 -5.76 0.86
N LYS A 150 -13.31 -4.53 0.34
CA LYS A 150 -13.30 -4.28 -1.11
C LYS A 150 -12.14 -4.99 -1.81
N ILE A 151 -11.00 -5.14 -1.12
CA ILE A 151 -9.88 -5.92 -1.65
C ILE A 151 -10.24 -7.40 -1.72
N ASP A 152 -10.86 -7.98 -0.69
CA ASP A 152 -11.29 -9.39 -0.72
C ASP A 152 -12.21 -9.67 -1.91
N ASP A 153 -13.17 -8.78 -2.19
CA ASP A 153 -14.10 -8.89 -3.32
C ASP A 153 -13.42 -8.89 -4.69
N VAL A 154 -12.31 -8.15 -4.84
CA VAL A 154 -11.58 -8.05 -6.12
C VAL A 154 -10.41 -9.01 -6.24
N LEU A 155 -9.98 -9.63 -5.14
CA LEU A 155 -8.97 -10.68 -5.17
C LEU A 155 -9.59 -12.01 -5.61
N ASP A 156 -8.84 -12.71 -6.45
CA ASP A 156 -9.18 -14.04 -6.93
C ASP A 156 -7.94 -14.92 -6.91
N ARG A 157 -8.15 -16.25 -6.93
CA ARG A 157 -7.13 -17.29 -7.20
C ARG A 157 -5.77 -17.05 -6.53
N TRP A 158 -5.59 -17.67 -5.37
CA TRP A 158 -4.32 -17.72 -4.66
C TRP A 158 -3.37 -18.77 -5.27
N SER A 159 -2.12 -18.40 -5.55
CA SER A 159 -1.05 -19.33 -5.94
C SER A 159 -0.09 -19.57 -4.78
N LEU A 160 0.51 -20.76 -4.72
CA LEU A 160 1.55 -21.08 -3.74
C LEU A 160 2.89 -20.55 -4.26
N GLU A 161 3.61 -19.79 -3.46
CA GLU A 161 4.93 -19.24 -3.77
C GLU A 161 5.84 -19.40 -2.55
N ASP A 162 7.13 -19.68 -2.78
CA ASP A 162 8.10 -19.74 -1.69
C ASP A 162 8.58 -18.33 -1.32
N HIS A 163 8.43 -17.98 -0.05
CA HIS A 163 8.90 -16.72 0.50
C HIS A 163 10.14 -16.96 1.36
N VAL A 164 11.21 -16.21 1.08
CA VAL A 164 12.53 -16.34 1.71
C VAL A 164 12.48 -16.47 3.24
N THR A 165 11.53 -15.82 3.91
CA THR A 165 11.39 -15.87 5.38
C THR A 165 10.12 -16.55 5.90
N MET A 166 9.11 -16.78 5.04
CA MET A 166 7.82 -17.36 5.49
C MET A 166 7.62 -18.80 5.00
N GLY A 167 8.57 -19.32 4.20
CA GLY A 167 8.42 -20.56 3.46
C GLY A 167 7.33 -20.47 2.39
N GLU A 168 6.82 -21.62 1.98
CA GLU A 168 5.72 -21.71 1.02
C GLU A 168 4.45 -21.07 1.59
N GLN A 169 4.03 -19.97 0.95
CA GLN A 169 2.84 -19.23 1.33
C GLN A 169 1.96 -18.99 0.11
N ARG A 170 0.65 -18.93 0.35
CA ARG A 170 -0.29 -18.51 -0.69
C ARG A 170 -0.17 -17.00 -0.89
N CYS A 171 -0.11 -16.57 -2.14
CA CYS A 171 -0.14 -15.16 -2.50
C CYS A 171 -0.99 -14.92 -3.75
N ARG A 172 -1.40 -13.68 -3.93
CA ARG A 172 -1.98 -13.18 -5.17
C ARG A 172 -1.08 -12.08 -5.71
N GLN A 173 -0.57 -12.30 -6.92
CA GLN A 173 0.05 -11.24 -7.71
C GLN A 173 -1.01 -10.64 -8.64
N ILE A 174 -1.27 -9.35 -8.56
CA ILE A 174 -2.26 -8.65 -9.40
C ILE A 174 -1.63 -7.41 -10.01
N SER A 175 -1.81 -7.20 -11.32
CA SER A 175 -1.30 -5.97 -11.94
C SER A 175 -2.07 -4.77 -11.42
N TRP A 176 -1.38 -3.64 -11.21
CA TRP A 176 -2.04 -2.43 -10.70
C TRP A 176 -3.17 -1.97 -11.63
N HIS A 177 -3.01 -2.11 -12.95
CA HIS A 177 -4.09 -1.90 -13.92
C HIS A 177 -5.32 -2.80 -13.72
N LEU A 178 -5.11 -4.10 -13.45
CA LEU A 178 -6.24 -5.00 -13.23
C LEU A 178 -6.93 -4.70 -11.90
N LEU A 179 -6.15 -4.34 -10.87
CA LEU A 179 -6.68 -3.92 -9.58
C LEU A 179 -7.58 -2.69 -9.74
N LEU A 180 -7.08 -1.60 -10.34
CA LEU A 180 -7.86 -0.38 -10.58
C LEU A 180 -9.14 -0.67 -11.37
N LYS A 181 -9.04 -1.47 -12.44
CA LYS A 181 -10.21 -1.86 -13.23
C LYS A 181 -11.27 -2.58 -12.41
N ARG A 182 -10.87 -3.47 -11.49
CA ARG A 182 -11.82 -4.20 -10.63
C ARG A 182 -12.40 -3.33 -9.52
N LEU A 183 -11.66 -2.32 -9.07
CA LEU A 183 -12.11 -1.31 -8.12
C LEU A 183 -12.93 -0.18 -8.77
N GLY A 184 -13.09 -0.17 -10.09
CA GLY A 184 -13.83 0.88 -10.79
C GLY A 184 -13.07 2.20 -10.98
N VAL A 185 -11.79 2.26 -10.60
CA VAL A 185 -10.95 3.47 -10.69
C VAL A 185 -10.33 3.57 -12.08
N SER A 186 -10.43 4.75 -12.70
CA SER A 186 -9.82 4.97 -14.01
C SER A 186 -8.32 5.24 -13.91
N ILE A 187 -7.56 4.90 -14.97
CA ILE A 187 -6.10 5.15 -14.98
C ILE A 187 -5.78 6.65 -14.98
N ASP A 188 -6.62 7.45 -15.63
CA ASP A 188 -6.40 8.89 -15.74
C ASP A 188 -6.62 9.55 -14.38
N GLU A 189 -7.72 9.23 -13.71
CA GLU A 189 -8.04 9.64 -12.34
C GLU A 189 -6.93 9.23 -11.36
N PHE A 190 -6.50 7.96 -11.39
CA PHE A 190 -5.43 7.47 -10.52
C PHE A 190 -4.11 8.24 -10.67
N LYS A 191 -3.86 8.85 -11.85
CA LYS A 191 -2.65 9.64 -12.12
C LYS A 191 -2.82 11.12 -11.88
N SER A 192 -4.05 11.65 -11.93
CA SER A 192 -4.32 13.08 -11.80
C SER A 192 -4.60 13.48 -10.37
N GLU A 193 -5.24 12.62 -9.59
CA GLU A 193 -5.58 12.89 -8.20
C GLU A 193 -4.37 12.75 -7.28
N ASP A 194 -4.39 13.50 -6.18
CA ASP A 194 -3.35 13.40 -5.16
C ASP A 194 -3.40 12.05 -4.43
N ILE A 195 -4.60 11.56 -4.14
CA ILE A 195 -4.86 10.23 -3.60
C ILE A 195 -6.29 9.84 -3.94
N ILE A 196 -6.51 8.57 -4.31
CA ILE A 196 -7.85 8.01 -4.44
C ILE A 196 -8.25 7.37 -3.12
N ASP A 197 -9.38 7.77 -2.54
CA ASP A 197 -9.92 7.21 -1.31
C ASP A 197 -11.22 6.45 -1.57
N LEU A 198 -11.19 5.12 -1.39
CA LEU A 198 -12.34 4.25 -1.55
C LEU A 198 -12.96 3.80 -0.21
N THR A 199 -12.60 4.45 0.89
CA THR A 199 -13.15 4.14 2.23
C THR A 199 -14.53 4.73 2.48
N ASP A 200 -14.92 5.75 1.70
CA ASP A 200 -16.19 6.48 1.79
C ASP A 200 -17.36 5.87 0.97
N GLU A 201 -17.08 4.84 0.17
CA GLU A 201 -17.97 4.31 -0.88
C GLU A 201 -18.68 2.99 -0.51
#